data_AF-A0A9E8J4J6-F1
#
_entry.id   AF-A0A9E8J4J6-F1
#
_cell.length_a   1.000
_cell.length_b   1.000
_cell.length_c   1.000
_cell.angle_alpha   90.00
_cell.angle_beta   90.00
_cell.angle_gamma   90.00
#
_symmetry.space_group_name_H-M   'P 1'
#
loop_
_entity.id
_entity.type
_entity.pdbx_description
1 polymer ?
#
loop_
_entity_poly.entity_id
_entity_poly.type
_entity_poly.pdbx_seq_one_letter_code
_entity_poly.pdbx_strand_id
1 'polypeptide(L)'
;MSDTIKHGSENLKQPSILDVRKKVSSFLKEALNVRDVKIIKTLKDENGWETLTEVYEDSAFIQELGLNTRVKDRNLYEIKLAEDLEVIAFEKVRSIE
;
A
#
# COMPACT_ATOMS: atom_id res chain seq x y z
N MET A 1 -13.58 -46.35 10.06
CA MET A 1 -14.78 -45.82 9.40
C MET A 1 -15.39 -44.80 10.35
N SER A 2 -15.55 -43.52 10.10
CA SER A 2 -15.05 -42.59 9.07
C SER A 2 -15.15 -41.23 9.76
N ASP A 3 -14.02 -40.54 9.93
CA ASP A 3 -14.00 -39.20 10.51
C ASP A 3 -14.50 -38.21 9.46
N THR A 4 -15.72 -37.72 9.65
CA THR A 4 -16.30 -36.69 8.78
C THR A 4 -15.67 -35.35 9.11
N ILE A 5 -14.63 -34.99 8.34
CA ILE A 5 -14.06 -33.64 8.33
C ILE A 5 -15.16 -32.67 7.85
N LYS A 6 -15.67 -31.85 8.77
CA LYS A 6 -16.49 -30.69 8.44
C LYS A 6 -15.62 -29.70 7.68
N HIS A 7 -15.77 -29.66 6.35
CA HIS A 7 -15.30 -28.55 5.54
C HIS A 7 -16.13 -27.32 5.94
N GLY A 8 -15.62 -26.55 6.89
CA GLY A 8 -16.12 -25.21 7.13
C GLY A 8 -15.76 -24.39 5.91
N SER A 9 -16.75 -24.08 5.07
CA SER A 9 -16.59 -23.04 4.06
C SER A 9 -16.43 -21.72 4.81
N GLU A 10 -15.18 -21.30 5.02
CA GLU A 10 -14.89 -19.93 5.45
C GLU A 10 -15.51 -19.00 4.42
N ASN A 11 -16.57 -18.32 4.83
CA ASN A 11 -17.19 -17.27 4.05
C ASN A 11 -16.20 -16.10 4.05
N LEU A 12 -15.23 -16.14 3.13
CA LEU A 12 -14.23 -15.10 2.95
C LEU A 12 -14.97 -13.83 2.54
N LYS A 13 -15.24 -12.98 3.54
CA LYS A 13 -15.81 -11.66 3.33
C LYS A 13 -14.85 -10.90 2.42
N GLN A 14 -15.31 -10.51 1.24
CA GLN A 14 -14.49 -9.72 0.32
C GLN A 14 -13.94 -8.49 1.07
N PRO A 15 -12.64 -8.18 0.91
CA PRO A 15 -12.04 -7.03 1.57
C PRO A 15 -12.74 -5.74 1.17
N SER A 16 -13.00 -4.87 2.15
CA SER A 16 -13.54 -3.54 1.87
C SER A 16 -12.42 -2.61 1.38
N ILE A 17 -12.81 -1.52 0.71
CA ILE A 17 -11.87 -0.45 0.33
C ILE A 17 -11.13 0.12 1.55
N LEU A 18 -11.72 0.06 2.75
CA LEU A 18 -11.06 0.50 3.98
C LEU A 18 -9.95 -0.46 4.42
N ASP A 19 -10.13 -1.77 4.19
CA ASP A 19 -9.12 -2.78 4.51
C ASP A 19 -7.91 -2.64 3.59
N VAL A 20 -8.17 -2.44 2.28
CA VAL A 20 -7.14 -2.14 1.27
C VAL A 20 -6.34 -0.90 1.68
N ARG A 21 -7.03 0.20 2.00
CA ARG A 21 -6.38 1.47 2.39
C ARG A 21 -5.52 1.34 3.65
N LYS A 22 -5.97 0.57 4.64
CA LYS A 22 -5.19 0.28 5.85
C LYS A 22 -3.95 -0.56 5.53
N LYS A 23 -4.11 -1.61 4.72
CA LYS A 23 -3.00 -2.49 4.29
C LYS A 23 -1.93 -1.69 3.55
N VAL A 24 -2.32 -0.90 2.55
CA VAL A 24 -1.40 -0.05 1.77
C VAL A 24 -0.69 0.97 2.64
N SER A 25 -1.44 1.67 3.50
CA SER A 25 -0.83 2.66 4.40
C SER A 25 0.17 2.04 5.36
N SER A 26 -0.10 0.84 5.87
CA SER A 26 0.80 0.15 6.80
C SER A 26 2.05 -0.34 6.08
N PHE A 27 1.87 -0.98 4.92
CA PHE A 27 2.96 -1.46 4.07
C PHE A 27 3.94 -0.34 3.71
N LEU A 28 3.46 0.80 3.19
CA LEU A 28 4.33 1.89 2.76
C LEU A 28 5.07 2.55 3.93
N LYS A 29 4.42 2.70 5.08
CA LYS A 29 5.05 3.26 6.29
C LYS A 29 6.22 2.40 6.75
N GLU A 30 6.06 1.08 6.71
CA GLU A 30 7.11 0.13 7.08
C GLU A 30 8.20 0.04 6.01
N ALA A 31 7.82 -0.15 4.75
CA ALA A 31 8.75 -0.37 3.64
C ALA A 31 9.63 0.85 3.34
N LEU A 32 9.09 2.08 3.49
CA LEU A 32 9.81 3.32 3.20
C LEU A 32 10.24 4.08 4.47
N ASN A 33 9.94 3.57 5.66
CA ASN A 33 10.20 4.25 6.94
C ASN A 33 9.64 5.69 6.97
N VAL A 34 8.40 5.85 6.54
CA VAL A 34 7.72 7.15 6.44
C VAL A 34 6.57 7.26 7.45
N ARG A 35 6.23 8.49 7.82
CA ARG A 35 5.09 8.75 8.73
C ARG A 35 3.78 8.99 7.98
N ASP A 36 3.88 9.69 6.86
CA ASP A 36 2.73 10.30 6.20
C ASP A 36 2.54 9.67 4.82
N VAL A 37 1.41 8.96 4.67
CA VAL A 37 0.96 8.34 3.42
C VAL A 37 -0.45 8.84 3.17
N LYS A 38 -0.69 9.38 1.99
CA LYS A 38 -2.00 9.87 1.55
C LYS A 38 -2.44 9.09 0.33
N ILE A 39 -3.54 8.35 0.47
CA ILE A 39 -4.11 7.58 -0.64
C ILE A 39 -4.94 8.52 -1.52
N ILE A 40 -4.58 8.64 -2.79
CA ILE A 40 -5.24 9.49 -3.78
C ILE A 40 -6.37 8.72 -4.47
N LYS A 41 -6.08 7.47 -4.85
CA LYS A 41 -6.98 6.62 -5.65
C LYS A 41 -6.89 5.19 -5.18
N THR A 42 -8.01 4.48 -5.21
CA THR A 42 -8.08 3.04 -4.98
C THR A 42 -9.09 2.48 -5.95
N LEU A 43 -8.67 1.55 -6.79
CA LEU A 43 -9.50 0.87 -7.78
C LEU A 43 -9.47 -0.63 -7.50
N LYS A 44 -10.59 -1.29 -7.80
CA LYS A 44 -10.65 -2.75 -7.87
C LYS A 44 -10.71 -3.14 -9.35
N ASP A 45 -9.89 -4.10 -9.74
CA ASP A 45 -9.96 -4.71 -11.07
C ASP A 45 -10.24 -6.23 -10.94
N GLU A 46 -10.11 -6.96 -12.05
CA GLU A 46 -10.31 -8.42 -12.08
C GLU A 46 -9.22 -9.23 -11.38
N ASN A 47 -8.05 -8.62 -11.13
CA ASN A 47 -6.86 -9.27 -10.57
C ASN A 47 -6.62 -8.86 -9.10
N GLY A 48 -7.37 -7.90 -8.58
CA GLY A 48 -7.30 -7.44 -7.20
C GLY A 48 -7.54 -5.94 -7.07
N TRP A 49 -6.57 -5.24 -6.49
CA TRP A 49 -6.67 -3.82 -6.17
C TRP A 49 -5.44 -3.05 -6.62
N GLU A 50 -5.67 -1.84 -7.12
CA GLU A 50 -4.63 -0.89 -7.47
C GLU A 50 -4.82 0.41 -6.69
N THR A 51 -3.74 0.91 -6.11
CA THR A 51 -3.77 2.08 -5.24
C THR A 51 -2.71 3.08 -5.64
N LEU A 52 -3.08 4.35 -5.80
CA LEU A 52 -2.15 5.45 -6.02
C LEU A 52 -2.03 6.28 -4.75
N THR A 53 -0.80 6.55 -4.33
CA THR A 53 -0.50 7.21 -3.06
C THR A 53 0.53 8.32 -3.20
N GLU A 54 0.31 9.41 -2.45
CA GLU A 54 1.32 10.42 -2.14
C GLU A 54 2.03 10.01 -0.85
N VAL A 55 3.36 9.91 -0.90
CA VAL A 55 4.21 9.61 0.25
C VAL A 55 5.18 10.76 0.46
N TYR A 56 5.31 11.20 1.71
CA TYR A 56 6.23 12.28 2.09
C TYR A 56 7.47 11.70 2.75
N GLU A 57 8.53 11.57 1.96
CA GLU A 57 9.84 11.04 2.36
C GLU A 57 10.79 12.17 2.76
N ASP A 58 11.74 11.91 3.64
CA ASP A 58 12.77 12.90 3.95
C ASP A 58 13.62 13.17 2.70
N SER A 59 13.96 14.43 2.45
CA SER A 59 14.70 14.77 1.24
C SER A 59 16.15 14.31 1.32
N ALA A 60 16.50 13.31 0.50
CA ALA A 60 17.85 12.77 0.42
C ALA A 60 18.87 13.87 0.06
N PHE A 61 18.51 14.77 -0.86
CA PHE A 61 19.36 15.90 -1.24
C PHE A 61 19.67 16.81 -0.03
N ILE A 62 18.67 17.13 0.79
CA ILE A 62 18.86 17.99 1.96
C ILE A 62 19.69 17.29 3.04
N GLN A 63 19.49 15.98 3.20
CA GLN A 63 20.30 15.15 4.12
C GLN A 63 21.77 15.12 3.68
N GLU A 64 22.05 14.97 2.40
CA GLU A 64 23.42 14.99 1.84
C GLU A 64 24.11 16.33 2.05
N LEU A 65 23.37 17.45 2.06
CA LEU A 65 23.90 18.77 2.40
C LEU A 65 24.18 18.97 3.91
N GLY A 66 23.86 17.98 4.76
CA GLY A 66 24.04 18.06 6.21
C GLY A 66 23.08 19.04 6.90
N LEU A 67 21.98 19.41 6.23
CA LEU A 67 21.02 20.38 6.77
C LEU A 67 19.97 19.68 7.62
N ASN A 68 19.89 20.05 8.90
CA ASN A 68 18.86 19.55 9.80
C ASN A 68 17.54 20.33 9.59
N THR A 69 16.75 19.91 8.60
CA THR A 69 15.45 20.52 8.28
C THR A 69 14.33 19.48 8.30
N ARG A 70 13.08 19.94 8.21
CA ARG A 70 11.88 19.09 8.09
C ARG A 70 11.36 19.03 6.65
N VAL A 71 12.19 19.38 5.67
CA VAL A 71 11.79 19.36 4.25
C VAL A 71 11.61 17.91 3.80
N LYS A 72 10.48 17.65 3.15
CA LYS A 72 10.12 16.34 2.63
C LYS A 72 9.87 16.40 1.13
N ASP A 73 10.29 15.37 0.43
CA ASP A 73 9.96 15.17 -0.97
C ASP A 73 8.61 14.45 -1.07
N ARG A 74 7.73 14.98 -1.93
CA ARG A 74 6.45 14.34 -2.23
C ARG A 74 6.63 13.39 -3.40
N ASN A 75 6.52 12.10 -3.13
CA ASN A 75 6.65 11.03 -4.11
C ASN A 75 5.30 10.35 -4.36
N LEU A 76 5.11 9.83 -5.57
CA LEU A 76 3.93 9.06 -5.94
C LEU A 76 4.29 7.59 -6.03
N TYR A 77 3.46 6.73 -5.44
CA TYR A 77 3.60 5.29 -5.54
C TYR A 77 2.30 4.64 -6.01
N GLU A 78 2.45 3.72 -6.96
CA GLU A 78 1.41 2.77 -7.35
C GLU A 78 1.64 1.45 -6.61
N ILE A 79 0.58 0.85 -6.09
CA ILE A 79 0.61 -0.38 -5.30
C ILE A 79 -0.47 -1.31 -5.82
N LYS A 80 -0.07 -2.53 -6.15
CA LYS A 80 -0.96 -3.61 -6.58
C LYS A 80 -1.09 -4.64 -5.47
N LEU A 81 -2.32 -5.03 -5.19
CA LEU A 81 -2.65 -6.06 -4.22
C LEU A 81 -3.47 -7.15 -4.90
N ALA A 82 -3.23 -8.40 -4.53
CA ALA A 82 -4.10 -9.52 -4.90
C ALA A 82 -5.45 -9.44 -4.14
N GLU A 83 -6.39 -10.33 -4.48
CA GLU A 83 -7.72 -10.36 -3.86
C GLU A 83 -7.69 -10.57 -2.34
N ASP A 84 -6.67 -11.25 -1.82
CA ASP A 84 -6.42 -11.52 -0.41
C ASP A 84 -5.66 -10.38 0.31
N LEU A 85 -5.43 -9.27 -0.39
CA LEU A 85 -4.64 -8.12 0.05
C LEU A 85 -3.14 -8.37 0.20
N GLU A 86 -2.59 -9.46 -0.35
CA GLU A 86 -1.14 -9.59 -0.50
C GLU A 86 -0.62 -8.51 -1.46
N VAL A 87 0.46 -7.80 -1.08
CA VAL A 87 1.08 -6.80 -1.95
C VAL A 87 1.94 -7.53 -2.97
N ILE A 88 1.55 -7.44 -4.25
CA ILE A 88 2.22 -8.14 -5.35
C ILE A 88 3.21 -7.25 -6.10
N ALA A 89 3.01 -5.93 -6.07
CA ALA A 89 3.93 -4.96 -6.64
C ALA A 89 3.78 -3.58 -5.98
N PHE A 90 4.87 -2.82 -5.94
CA PHE A 90 4.82 -1.39 -5.68
C PHE A 90 5.96 -0.69 -6.42
N GLU A 91 5.71 0.50 -6.95
CA GLU A 91 6.72 1.28 -7.64
C GLU A 91 6.50 2.78 -7.50
N LYS A 92 7.59 3.55 -7.61
CA LYS A 92 7.55 5.01 -7.63
C LYS A 92 7.23 5.48 -9.04
N VAL A 93 6.15 6.23 -9.21
CA VAL A 93 5.70 6.75 -10.50
C VAL A 93 6.03 8.24 -10.65
N ARG A 94 6.20 8.70 -11.90
CA ARG A 94 6.62 10.08 -12.19
C ARG A 94 5.46 11.08 -12.23
N SER A 95 4.27 10.62 -12.60
CA SER A 95 3.08 11.45 -12.75
C SER A 95 1.82 10.61 -12.57
N ILE A 96 0.71 11.30 -12.29
CA ILE A 96 -0.63 10.73 -12.37
C ILE A 96 -1.04 10.84 -13.84
N GLU A 97 -1.22 9.72 -14.52
CA GLU A 97 -1.85 9.67 -15.85
C GLU A 97 -3.38 9.77 -15.76
#